data_AF-A0A8J4PQ85-F1
#
_entry.id   AF-A0A8J4PQ85-F1
#
_cell.length_a   1.000
_cell.length_b   1.000
_cell.length_c   1.000
_cell.angle_alpha   90.00
_cell.angle_beta   90.00
_cell.angle_gamma   90.00
#
_symmetry.space_group_name_H-M   'P 1'
#
loop_
_entity.id
_entity.type
_entity.pdbx_description
1 polymer ?
#
loop_
_entity_poly.entity_id
_entity_poly.type
_entity_poly.pdbx_seq_one_letter_code
_entity_poly.pdbx_strand_id
1 'polypeptide(L)'
;MIAEEETLLGGQHNQIHHHNNNDREWLNIQKTFITLVLQHRNEEAVTFISDILKTTPIKLYLIPSILNLLLQYDFKLYSSQLKPYLFYTGFFLCNFSNIKEVPHQLLYYLFTNEIYFRNFEEALGRYTGFISNKNEDSYPLLIVYGGLLYFFQWDSKLKEFNKKVSRMKKKEQQETMATIKQCCENAESRLRKAHSLFPQYDVILKPLIQILVHIDKIDECESILSQNVQKYPLNPIGYNLFGSFLMQYRPFKFKSIIACYRHLFTLDPVSNVAFGVLNQIYYLQKQKLADYGLKFKYMLQLYMERLSYLYNDIGLWRMLFFFIKDHCVREHTVLKKYLDNTNNRAKLELFYNRHYQPFTDFQSNTTLMRFKAGTYYYLSSEDALDYINDCLILRQDFQFSLSILQFLQSDCVIKVYNGKEERKLKNFDKLIRTSQKRFGKNNNNIDDKKDNDEKADKKTKMTKSDPIKKEKKENDDKITPTKNNDNDNEKENDNGESLSVGKRKYTPKKKMKNIKRIENFEKKRKVE
;
A
#
# COMPACT_ATOMS: atom_id res chain seq x y z
N MET A 1 -28.92 3.63 -54.29
CA MET A 1 -28.75 3.36 -55.73
C MET A 1 -27.57 2.42 -55.88
N ILE A 2 -27.89 1.16 -56.26
CA ILE A 2 -27.11 0.22 -57.09
C ILE A 2 -25.72 -0.17 -56.51
N ALA A 3 -25.57 -1.34 -55.86
CA ALA A 3 -25.47 -2.72 -56.40
C ALA A 3 -24.14 -2.94 -57.17
N GLU A 4 -23.28 -3.83 -56.65
CA GLU A 4 -22.96 -5.14 -57.23
C GLU A 4 -22.16 -5.06 -58.54
N GLU A 5 -20.93 -5.58 -58.52
CA GLU A 5 -20.45 -6.39 -59.64
C GLU A 5 -19.39 -7.39 -59.17
N GLU A 6 -19.79 -8.65 -59.22
CA GLU A 6 -19.00 -9.85 -59.04
C GLU A 6 -18.40 -10.29 -60.39
N THR A 7 -17.24 -10.96 -60.28
CA THR A 7 -16.74 -12.03 -61.16
C THR A 7 -16.26 -11.74 -62.59
N LEU A 8 -14.97 -12.02 -62.80
CA LEU A 8 -14.53 -12.84 -63.93
C LEU A 8 -13.34 -13.73 -63.52
N LEU A 9 -13.62 -15.02 -63.52
CA LEU A 9 -12.70 -16.14 -63.31
C LEU A 9 -11.96 -16.50 -64.61
N GLY A 10 -10.72 -16.96 -64.44
CA GLY A 10 -9.95 -17.74 -65.41
C GLY A 10 -8.46 -17.59 -65.09
N GLY A 11 -7.67 -18.59 -64.71
CA GLY A 11 -7.80 -20.03 -64.85
C GLY A 11 -6.46 -20.58 -65.34
N GLN A 12 -5.65 -21.07 -64.39
CA GLN A 12 -4.56 -22.06 -64.53
C GLN A 12 -3.28 -21.71 -65.33
N HIS A 13 -2.13 -21.70 -64.65
CA HIS A 13 -1.16 -22.79 -64.81
C HIS A 13 -0.15 -22.89 -63.66
N ASN A 14 0.04 -24.14 -63.23
CA ASN A 14 0.91 -24.61 -62.16
C ASN A 14 2.39 -24.35 -62.47
N GLN A 15 3.12 -23.75 -61.53
CA GLN A 15 4.49 -24.18 -61.23
C GLN A 15 4.71 -24.21 -59.73
N ILE A 16 4.61 -25.42 -59.20
CA ILE A 16 5.04 -25.83 -57.87
C ILE A 16 6.57 -25.78 -57.89
N HIS A 17 7.15 -24.68 -57.41
CA HIS A 17 8.51 -24.73 -56.91
C HIS A 17 8.47 -25.23 -55.46
N HIS A 18 8.65 -26.55 -55.33
CA HIS A 18 9.11 -27.17 -54.10
C HIS A 18 10.47 -26.56 -53.72
N HIS A 19 10.45 -25.52 -52.90
CA HIS A 19 11.57 -25.22 -52.02
C HIS A 19 11.25 -25.79 -50.64
N ASN A 20 11.96 -26.89 -50.36
CA ASN A 20 12.19 -27.43 -49.03
C ASN A 20 12.66 -26.30 -48.09
N ASN A 21 11.74 -25.67 -47.37
CA ASN A 21 12.01 -25.02 -46.09
C ASN A 21 11.26 -25.80 -45.01
N ASN A 22 11.66 -27.06 -44.87
CA ASN A 22 11.30 -27.92 -43.75
C ASN A 22 12.42 -27.93 -42.69
N ASP A 23 13.05 -26.78 -42.47
CA ASP A 23 13.92 -26.54 -41.33
C ASP A 23 13.12 -25.85 -40.23
N ARG A 24 12.36 -26.68 -39.51
CA ARG A 24 12.24 -26.62 -38.05
C ARG A 24 12.10 -25.21 -37.45
N GLU A 25 10.89 -24.68 -37.49
CA GLU A 25 10.34 -23.67 -36.56
C GLU A 25 10.25 -24.20 -35.10
N TRP A 26 11.26 -24.95 -34.65
CA TRP A 26 11.36 -25.42 -33.28
C TRP A 26 11.58 -24.19 -32.40
N LEU A 27 10.54 -23.85 -31.62
CA LEU A 27 10.42 -22.76 -30.65
C LEU A 27 11.58 -21.76 -30.72
N ASN A 28 11.35 -20.61 -31.36
CA ASN A 28 12.26 -19.48 -31.21
C ASN A 28 12.40 -19.15 -29.71
N ILE A 29 13.47 -19.64 -29.09
CA ILE A 29 13.70 -19.62 -27.63
C ILE A 29 13.53 -18.19 -27.10
N GLN A 30 13.98 -17.20 -27.87
CA GLN A 30 13.88 -15.78 -27.53
C GLN A 30 12.41 -15.30 -27.52
N LYS A 31 11.61 -15.70 -28.52
CA LYS A 31 10.18 -15.36 -28.61
C LYS A 31 9.38 -16.05 -27.52
N THR A 32 9.67 -17.33 -27.25
CA THR A 32 9.04 -18.09 -26.16
C THR A 32 9.35 -17.46 -24.82
N PHE A 33 10.62 -17.14 -24.55
CA PHE A 33 11.05 -16.46 -23.32
C PHE A 33 10.29 -15.15 -23.09
N ILE A 34 10.21 -14.28 -24.10
CA ILE A 34 9.48 -13.02 -23.97
C ILE A 34 7.99 -13.24 -23.74
N THR A 35 7.40 -14.23 -24.43
CA THR A 35 5.99 -14.58 -24.23
C THR A 35 5.73 -15.04 -22.79
N LEU A 36 6.60 -15.88 -22.24
CA LEU A 36 6.50 -16.34 -20.85
C LEU A 36 6.66 -15.18 -19.86
N VAL A 37 7.61 -14.26 -20.08
CA VAL A 37 7.79 -13.05 -19.25
C VAL A 37 6.55 -12.17 -19.29
N LEU A 38 5.98 -11.93 -20.47
CA LEU A 38 4.76 -11.12 -20.64
C LEU A 38 3.52 -11.79 -20.02
N GLN A 39 3.50 -13.12 -19.95
CA GLN A 39 2.48 -13.89 -19.25
C GLN A 39 2.75 -14.05 -17.75
N HIS A 40 3.82 -13.45 -17.22
CA HIS A 40 4.26 -13.59 -15.82
C HIS A 40 4.58 -15.04 -15.40
N ARG A 41 4.89 -15.94 -16.35
CA ARG A 41 5.33 -17.33 -16.11
C ARG A 41 6.84 -17.36 -15.87
N ASN A 42 7.27 -16.69 -14.81
CA ASN A 42 8.66 -16.36 -14.54
C ASN A 42 9.54 -17.59 -14.28
N GLU A 43 9.05 -18.58 -13.55
CA GLU A 43 9.81 -19.81 -13.22
C GLU A 43 10.18 -20.60 -14.48
N GLU A 44 9.25 -20.71 -15.42
CA GLU A 44 9.49 -21.35 -16.71
C GLU A 44 10.44 -20.51 -17.57
N ALA A 45 10.25 -19.19 -17.60
CA ALA A 45 11.11 -18.28 -18.34
C ALA A 45 12.58 -18.35 -17.85
N VAL A 46 12.83 -18.55 -16.56
CA VAL A 46 14.18 -18.68 -15.98
C VAL A 46 14.95 -19.85 -16.59
N THR A 47 14.28 -20.97 -16.89
CA THR A 47 14.94 -22.16 -17.47
C THR A 47 15.60 -21.88 -18.81
N PHE A 48 15.10 -20.90 -19.57
CA PHE A 48 15.63 -20.52 -20.89
C PHE A 48 16.80 -19.54 -20.81
N ILE A 49 17.08 -18.93 -19.65
CA ILE A 49 18.09 -17.87 -19.54
C ILE A 49 19.48 -18.39 -19.91
N SER A 50 19.88 -19.57 -19.41
CA SER A 50 21.18 -20.17 -19.74
C SER A 50 21.37 -20.35 -21.24
N ASP A 51 20.33 -20.81 -21.95
CA ASP A 51 20.41 -21.05 -23.39
C ASP A 51 20.39 -19.74 -24.19
N ILE A 52 19.63 -18.73 -23.74
CA ILE A 52 19.66 -17.39 -24.36
C ILE A 52 21.04 -16.74 -24.19
N LEU A 53 21.68 -16.90 -23.03
CA LEU A 53 23.01 -16.34 -22.77
C LEU A 53 24.11 -16.97 -23.63
N LYS A 54 23.93 -18.23 -24.08
CA LYS A 54 24.81 -18.87 -25.05
C LYS A 54 24.64 -18.33 -26.48
N THR A 55 23.52 -17.64 -26.78
CA THR A 55 23.32 -17.03 -28.10
C THR A 55 24.20 -15.79 -28.26
N THR A 56 25.06 -15.77 -29.27
CA THR A 56 25.92 -14.62 -29.58
C THR A 56 25.63 -14.12 -31.01
N PRO A 57 25.32 -12.82 -31.21
CA PRO A 57 25.11 -11.79 -30.18
C PRO A 57 23.75 -11.91 -29.46
N ILE A 58 23.72 -11.61 -28.17
CA ILE A 58 22.47 -11.49 -27.40
C ILE A 58 21.72 -10.26 -27.90
N LYS A 59 20.44 -10.41 -28.24
CA LYS A 59 19.61 -9.28 -28.67
C LYS A 59 19.29 -8.36 -27.48
N LEU A 60 19.58 -7.06 -27.64
CA LEU A 60 19.49 -6.07 -26.55
C LEU A 60 18.12 -6.01 -25.86
N TYR A 61 17.03 -6.22 -26.59
CA TYR A 61 15.68 -6.17 -26.02
C TYR A 61 15.38 -7.31 -25.03
N LEU A 62 16.16 -8.40 -25.06
CA LEU A 62 16.01 -9.52 -24.12
C LEU A 62 16.64 -9.22 -22.76
N ILE A 63 17.62 -8.31 -22.73
CA ILE A 63 18.47 -8.06 -21.57
C ILE A 63 17.65 -7.62 -20.35
N PRO A 64 16.73 -6.63 -20.42
CA PRO A 64 15.95 -6.22 -19.25
C PRO A 64 15.15 -7.37 -18.61
N SER A 65 14.55 -8.25 -19.41
CA SER A 65 13.78 -9.40 -18.92
C SER A 65 14.67 -10.48 -18.30
N ILE A 66 15.82 -10.78 -18.93
CA ILE A 66 16.81 -11.71 -18.38
C ILE A 66 17.31 -11.22 -17.02
N LEU A 67 17.67 -9.95 -16.95
CA LEU A 67 18.15 -9.34 -15.72
C LEU A 67 17.08 -9.35 -14.63
N ASN A 68 15.84 -8.96 -14.95
CA ASN A 68 14.74 -8.96 -13.99
C ASN A 68 14.52 -10.35 -13.37
N LEU A 69 14.51 -11.39 -14.21
CA LEU A 69 14.31 -12.76 -13.75
C LEU A 69 15.49 -13.29 -12.95
N LEU A 70 16.73 -13.07 -13.41
CA LEU A 70 17.92 -13.49 -12.66
C LEU A 70 18.00 -12.80 -11.29
N LEU A 71 17.63 -11.52 -11.21
CA LEU A 71 17.59 -10.79 -9.94
C LEU A 71 16.55 -11.32 -8.96
N GLN A 72 15.41 -11.80 -9.48
CA GLN A 72 14.32 -12.33 -8.66
C GLN A 72 14.55 -13.78 -8.23
N TYR A 73 15.13 -14.61 -9.10
CA TYR A 73 15.13 -16.06 -8.94
C TYR A 73 16.51 -16.71 -8.87
N ASP A 74 17.58 -16.08 -9.37
CA ASP A 74 18.94 -16.64 -9.33
C ASP A 74 20.01 -15.53 -9.18
N PHE A 75 19.96 -14.87 -8.01
CA PHE A 75 20.85 -13.76 -7.70
C PHE A 75 22.33 -14.15 -7.69
N LYS A 76 22.64 -15.42 -7.39
CA LYS A 76 24.02 -15.93 -7.37
C LYS A 76 24.59 -16.03 -8.78
N LEU A 77 23.82 -16.58 -9.73
CA LEU A 77 24.19 -16.62 -11.14
C LEU A 77 24.33 -15.22 -11.72
N TYR A 78 23.37 -14.32 -11.43
CA TYR A 78 23.47 -12.91 -11.79
C TYR A 78 24.80 -12.30 -11.33
N SER A 79 25.09 -12.41 -10.03
CA SER A 79 26.23 -11.72 -9.42
C SER A 79 27.58 -12.27 -9.86
N SER A 80 27.67 -13.58 -10.09
CA SER A 80 28.95 -14.25 -10.41
C SER A 80 29.24 -14.33 -11.91
N GLN A 81 28.22 -14.50 -12.76
CA GLN A 81 28.41 -14.77 -14.19
C GLN A 81 27.93 -13.67 -15.11
N LEU A 82 26.93 -12.86 -14.74
CA LEU A 82 26.39 -11.83 -15.65
C LEU A 82 26.83 -10.42 -15.30
N LYS A 83 26.74 -10.06 -14.02
CA LYS A 83 27.03 -8.73 -13.47
C LYS A 83 28.37 -8.17 -13.97
N PRO A 84 29.48 -8.92 -14.01
CA PRO A 84 30.75 -8.42 -14.52
C PRO A 84 30.67 -8.00 -16.00
N TYR A 85 30.02 -8.80 -16.86
CA TYR A 85 29.96 -8.56 -18.31
C TYR A 85 28.97 -7.47 -18.70
N LEU A 86 27.90 -7.28 -17.94
CA LEU A 86 26.85 -6.30 -18.27
C LEU A 86 27.31 -4.85 -18.09
N PHE A 87 28.16 -4.59 -17.09
CA PHE A 87 28.81 -3.29 -16.94
C PHE A 87 29.65 -2.95 -18.17
N TYR A 88 30.50 -3.91 -18.60
CA TYR A 88 31.30 -3.76 -19.81
C TYR A 88 30.44 -3.70 -21.08
N THR A 89 29.29 -4.37 -21.11
CA THR A 89 28.34 -4.33 -22.24
C THR A 89 27.70 -2.94 -22.35
N GLY A 90 27.24 -2.35 -21.24
CA GLY A 90 26.73 -0.98 -21.23
C GLY A 90 27.81 0.05 -21.62
N PHE A 91 29.04 -0.15 -21.13
CA PHE A 91 30.21 0.67 -21.51
C PHE A 91 30.55 0.55 -23.01
N PHE A 92 30.62 -0.68 -23.53
CA PHE A 92 30.87 -0.97 -24.94
C PHE A 92 29.79 -0.35 -25.82
N LEU A 93 28.51 -0.56 -25.50
CA LEU A 93 27.40 0.01 -26.26
C LEU A 93 27.42 1.54 -26.27
N CYS A 94 27.89 2.20 -25.22
CA CYS A 94 28.05 3.66 -25.24
C CYS A 94 29.13 4.14 -26.23
N ASN A 95 30.12 3.31 -26.54
CA ASN A 95 31.22 3.65 -27.45
C ASN A 95 30.91 3.25 -28.91
N PHE A 96 30.00 2.29 -29.13
CA PHE A 96 29.76 1.71 -30.46
C PHE A 96 28.30 1.74 -30.94
N SER A 97 27.33 2.12 -30.09
CA SER A 97 25.92 2.26 -30.49
C SER A 97 25.61 3.68 -30.93
N ASN A 98 25.04 3.81 -32.13
CA ASN A 98 24.55 5.07 -32.67
C ASN A 98 23.14 5.43 -32.12
N ILE A 99 22.48 4.49 -31.45
CA ILE A 99 21.14 4.67 -30.89
C ILE A 99 21.29 5.33 -29.52
N LYS A 100 21.06 6.65 -29.48
CA LYS A 100 21.39 7.50 -28.34
C LYS A 100 20.73 7.09 -27.01
N GLU A 101 19.61 6.37 -26.98
CA GLU A 101 18.89 6.11 -25.72
C GLU A 101 19.06 4.71 -25.13
N VAL A 102 19.27 3.70 -25.97
CA VAL A 102 19.32 2.29 -25.53
C VAL A 102 20.47 2.01 -24.54
N PRO A 103 21.70 2.50 -24.76
CA PRO A 103 22.80 2.32 -23.80
C PRO A 103 22.51 2.98 -22.45
N HIS A 104 21.85 4.15 -22.46
CA HIS A 104 21.47 4.87 -21.24
C HIS A 104 20.41 4.13 -20.44
N GLN A 105 19.38 3.60 -21.11
CA GLN A 105 18.33 2.83 -20.48
C GLN A 105 18.88 1.54 -19.88
N LEU A 106 19.77 0.84 -20.60
CA LEU A 106 20.42 -0.36 -20.10
C LEU A 106 21.31 -0.07 -18.88
N LEU A 107 22.15 0.98 -18.93
CA LEU A 107 22.99 1.35 -17.79
C LEU A 107 22.16 1.81 -16.58
N TYR A 108 21.12 2.61 -16.81
CA TYR A 108 20.17 3.00 -15.78
C TYR A 108 19.52 1.77 -15.13
N TYR A 109 19.08 0.81 -15.94
CA TYR A 109 18.47 -0.43 -15.46
C TYR A 109 19.47 -1.28 -14.65
N LEU A 110 20.70 -1.46 -15.15
CA LEU A 110 21.74 -2.20 -14.44
C LEU A 110 22.05 -1.57 -13.08
N PHE A 111 22.21 -0.25 -13.04
CA PHE A 111 22.57 0.41 -11.81
C PHE A 111 21.40 0.58 -10.83
N THR A 112 20.17 0.80 -11.31
CA THR A 112 18.98 0.85 -10.44
C THR A 112 18.80 -0.46 -9.69
N ASN A 113 19.06 -1.60 -10.33
CA ASN A 113 19.07 -2.89 -9.66
C ASN A 113 20.10 -2.96 -8.53
N GLU A 114 21.31 -2.41 -8.71
CA GLU A 114 22.35 -2.40 -7.66
C GLU A 114 21.98 -1.55 -6.43
N ILE A 115 21.21 -0.47 -6.61
CA ILE A 115 20.67 0.32 -5.49
C ILE A 115 19.76 -0.55 -4.61
N TYR A 116 18.93 -1.41 -5.20
CA TYR A 116 18.02 -2.27 -4.45
C TYR A 116 18.75 -3.32 -3.59
N PHE A 117 19.96 -3.73 -3.98
CA PHE A 117 20.84 -4.60 -3.18
C PHE A 117 21.69 -3.86 -2.13
N ARG A 118 21.39 -2.57 -1.88
CA ARG A 118 22.04 -1.74 -0.86
C ARG A 118 23.55 -1.53 -1.05
N ASN A 119 24.12 -1.84 -2.22
CA ASN A 119 25.52 -1.55 -2.50
C ASN A 119 25.69 -0.22 -3.25
N PHE A 120 25.06 0.84 -2.74
CA PHE A 120 25.07 2.14 -3.40
C PHE A 120 26.47 2.77 -3.45
N GLU A 121 27.38 2.39 -2.54
CA GLU A 121 28.77 2.86 -2.54
C GLU A 121 29.58 2.28 -3.72
N GLU A 122 29.49 0.96 -3.95
CA GLU A 122 30.08 0.32 -5.14
C GLU A 122 29.48 0.93 -6.42
N ALA A 123 28.16 1.10 -6.45
CA ALA A 123 27.48 1.66 -7.60
C ALA A 123 27.87 3.13 -7.86
N LEU A 124 28.09 3.91 -6.80
CA LEU A 124 28.62 5.27 -6.89
C LEU A 124 30.05 5.29 -7.41
N GLY A 125 30.93 4.40 -6.93
CA GLY A 125 32.30 4.27 -7.44
C GLY A 125 32.34 3.94 -8.93
N ARG A 126 31.46 3.05 -9.39
CA ARG A 126 31.33 2.73 -10.83
C ARG A 126 30.79 3.89 -11.65
N TYR A 127 29.75 4.56 -11.14
CA TYR A 127 29.18 5.74 -11.80
C TYR A 127 30.20 6.87 -11.92
N THR A 128 30.95 7.19 -10.85
CA THR A 128 31.99 8.24 -10.90
C THR A 128 33.13 7.86 -11.82
N GLY A 129 33.56 6.59 -11.80
CA GLY A 129 34.53 6.05 -12.76
C GLY A 129 34.07 6.24 -14.20
N PHE A 130 32.79 5.97 -14.49
CA PHE A 130 32.22 6.11 -15.84
C PHE A 130 32.12 7.57 -16.31
N ILE A 131 31.69 8.49 -15.44
CA ILE A 131 31.48 9.91 -15.80
C ILE A 131 32.78 10.73 -15.78
N SER A 132 33.84 10.28 -15.10
CA SER A 132 35.10 11.03 -14.92
C SER A 132 35.69 11.62 -16.21
N ASN A 133 35.54 10.92 -17.34
CA ASN A 133 36.07 11.32 -18.64
C ASN A 133 34.98 11.58 -19.70
N LYS A 134 33.72 11.77 -19.27
CA LYS A 134 32.58 11.90 -20.18
C LYS A 134 31.75 13.14 -19.85
N ASN A 135 31.15 13.74 -20.87
CA ASN A 135 30.19 14.81 -20.66
C ASN A 135 28.88 14.23 -20.10
N GLU A 136 28.62 14.43 -18.82
CA GLU A 136 27.43 13.94 -18.12
C GLU A 136 26.11 14.37 -18.81
N ASP A 137 26.09 15.54 -19.47
CA ASP A 137 24.93 16.03 -20.25
C ASP A 137 24.48 15.09 -21.36
N SER A 138 25.40 14.27 -21.88
CA SER A 138 25.08 13.30 -22.91
C SER A 138 24.31 12.09 -22.37
N TYR A 139 24.20 11.95 -21.04
CA TYR A 139 23.62 10.80 -20.35
C TYR A 139 22.46 11.19 -19.38
N PRO A 140 21.32 11.72 -19.86
CA PRO A 140 20.23 12.24 -19.01
C PRO A 140 19.75 11.28 -17.90
N LEU A 141 19.55 10.00 -18.22
CA LEU A 141 19.10 9.01 -17.23
C LEU A 141 20.20 8.67 -16.21
N LEU A 142 21.48 8.77 -16.58
CA LEU A 142 22.59 8.61 -15.63
C LEU A 142 22.72 9.83 -14.71
N ILE A 143 22.35 11.04 -15.14
CA ILE A 143 22.25 12.19 -14.24
C ILE A 143 21.22 11.94 -13.14
N VAL A 144 20.04 11.42 -13.51
CA VAL A 144 18.99 11.02 -12.54
C VAL A 144 19.56 10.01 -11.54
N TYR A 145 20.19 8.95 -12.06
CA TYR A 145 20.76 7.89 -11.25
C TYR A 145 21.88 8.38 -10.31
N GLY A 146 22.83 9.14 -10.83
CA GLY A 146 23.92 9.74 -10.06
C GLY A 146 23.42 10.67 -8.97
N GLY A 147 22.41 11.49 -9.26
CA GLY A 147 21.75 12.34 -8.27
C GLY A 147 21.16 11.53 -7.10
N LEU A 148 20.49 10.41 -7.39
CA LEU A 148 19.96 9.51 -6.36
C LEU A 148 21.07 8.84 -5.53
N LEU A 149 22.16 8.40 -6.16
CA LEU A 149 23.29 7.80 -5.45
C LEU A 149 23.98 8.77 -4.50
N TYR A 150 24.28 9.99 -4.95
CA TYR A 150 24.86 11.01 -4.09
C TYR A 150 23.90 11.40 -2.95
N PHE A 151 22.59 11.43 -3.22
CA PHE A 151 21.59 11.62 -2.17
C PHE A 151 21.64 10.50 -1.11
N PHE A 152 21.72 9.23 -1.52
CA PHE A 152 21.83 8.11 -0.57
C PHE A 152 23.13 8.17 0.23
N GLN A 153 24.25 8.53 -0.40
CA GLN A 153 25.52 8.73 0.28
C GLN A 153 25.43 9.85 1.33
N TRP A 154 24.86 11.00 0.95
CA TRP A 154 24.65 12.12 1.86
C TRP A 154 23.73 11.74 3.03
N ASP A 155 22.57 11.13 2.77
CA ASP A 155 21.60 10.75 3.80
C ASP A 155 22.18 9.69 4.76
N SER A 156 22.96 8.73 4.25
CA SER A 156 23.67 7.74 5.05
C SER A 156 24.69 8.40 5.99
N LYS A 157 25.60 9.22 5.44
CA LYS A 157 26.63 9.93 6.22
C LYS A 157 26.01 10.89 7.25
N LEU A 158 24.95 11.61 6.89
CA LEU A 158 24.24 12.51 7.80
C LEU A 158 23.58 11.75 8.96
N LYS A 159 22.94 10.60 8.68
CA LYS A 159 22.36 9.74 9.71
C LYS A 159 23.43 9.16 10.64
N GLU A 160 24.57 8.76 10.10
CA GLU A 160 25.69 8.25 10.89
C GLU A 160 26.29 9.34 11.79
N PHE A 161 26.56 10.52 11.24
CA PHE A 161 27.03 11.68 11.98
C PHE A 161 26.09 12.02 13.13
N ASN A 162 24.78 12.13 12.88
CA ASN A 162 23.80 12.43 13.91
C ASN A 162 23.74 11.38 15.05
N LYS A 163 24.11 10.12 14.78
CA LYS A 163 24.19 9.07 15.81
C LYS A 163 25.48 9.16 16.64
N LYS A 164 26.59 9.56 16.01
CA LYS A 164 27.93 9.52 16.61
C LYS A 164 28.41 10.87 17.15
N VAL A 165 27.77 11.99 16.77
CA VAL A 165 28.25 13.36 17.03
C VAL A 165 28.63 13.62 18.49
N SER A 166 27.87 13.10 19.46
CA SER A 166 28.14 13.29 20.89
C SER A 166 29.42 12.61 21.38
N ARG A 167 29.98 11.67 20.62
CA ARG A 167 31.20 10.90 20.94
C ARG A 167 32.40 11.32 20.11
N MET A 168 32.20 12.13 19.07
CA MET A 168 33.26 12.56 18.14
C MET A 168 34.02 13.75 18.71
N LYS A 169 35.32 13.82 18.43
CA LYS A 169 36.13 15.00 18.78
C LYS A 169 35.75 16.17 17.85
N LYS A 170 35.87 17.42 18.32
CA LYS A 170 35.51 18.62 17.51
C LYS A 170 36.16 18.64 16.12
N LYS A 171 37.44 18.24 16.00
CA LYS A 171 38.16 18.17 14.72
C LYS A 171 37.53 17.14 13.76
N GLU A 172 37.24 15.95 14.28
CA GLU A 172 36.57 14.87 13.55
C GLU A 172 35.16 15.26 13.11
N GLN A 173 34.43 16.02 13.94
CA GLN A 173 33.13 16.57 13.58
C GLN A 173 33.23 17.55 12.40
N GLN A 174 34.22 18.44 12.39
CA GLN A 174 34.44 19.40 11.31
C GLN A 174 34.79 18.70 9.98
N GLU A 175 35.71 17.74 10.01
CA GLU A 175 36.10 16.97 8.81
C GLU A 175 34.93 16.15 8.24
N THR A 176 34.15 15.51 9.12
CA THR A 176 32.96 14.76 8.71
C THR A 176 31.89 15.67 8.13
N MET A 177 31.68 16.85 8.73
CA MET A 177 30.72 17.82 8.23
C MET A 177 31.12 18.40 6.87
N ALA A 178 32.41 18.64 6.64
CA ALA A 178 32.92 19.06 5.33
C ALA A 178 32.63 18.00 4.26
N THR A 179 32.83 16.72 4.58
CA THR A 179 32.50 15.60 3.69
C THR A 179 31.00 15.52 3.41
N ILE A 180 30.15 15.68 4.43
CA ILE A 180 28.69 15.69 4.28
C ILE A 180 28.26 16.85 3.39
N LYS A 181 28.85 18.03 3.56
CA LYS A 181 28.58 19.22 2.75
C LYS A 181 28.90 18.95 1.27
N GLN A 182 30.07 18.38 0.98
CA GLN A 182 30.46 18.03 -0.39
C GLN A 182 29.50 17.00 -1.01
N CYS A 183 29.07 15.99 -0.24
CA CYS A 183 28.07 15.02 -0.71
C CYS A 183 26.73 15.69 -1.01
N CYS A 184 26.32 16.65 -0.17
CA CYS A 184 25.10 17.43 -0.35
C CYS A 184 25.15 18.27 -1.63
N GLU A 185 26.25 18.98 -1.88
CA GLU A 185 26.47 19.80 -3.09
C GLU A 185 26.43 18.93 -4.37
N ASN A 186 27.08 17.77 -4.34
CA ASN A 186 27.06 16.81 -5.45
C ASN A 186 25.65 16.27 -5.73
N ALA A 187 24.88 15.97 -4.66
CA ALA A 187 23.49 15.54 -4.78
C ALA A 187 22.59 16.67 -5.31
N GLU A 188 22.71 17.88 -4.78
CA GLU A 188 21.92 19.05 -5.19
C GLU A 188 22.09 19.32 -6.68
N SER A 189 23.34 19.50 -7.13
CA SER A 189 23.65 19.84 -8.52
C SER A 189 23.04 18.84 -9.51
N ARG A 190 23.22 17.55 -9.24
CA ARG A 190 22.71 16.47 -10.10
C ARG A 190 21.20 16.32 -10.04
N LEU A 191 20.60 16.40 -8.85
CA LEU A 191 19.15 16.30 -8.70
C LEU A 191 18.42 17.48 -9.35
N ARG A 192 19.01 18.69 -9.32
CA ARG A 192 18.49 19.85 -10.06
C ARG A 192 18.52 19.62 -11.56
N LYS A 193 19.66 19.17 -12.07
CA LYS A 193 19.82 18.84 -13.49
C LYS A 193 18.86 17.73 -13.92
N ALA A 194 18.77 16.66 -13.13
CA ALA A 194 17.81 15.57 -13.30
C ALA A 194 16.37 16.09 -13.33
N HIS A 195 16.00 17.00 -12.42
CA HIS A 195 14.65 17.57 -12.37
C HIS A 195 14.37 18.49 -13.56
N SER A 196 15.36 19.23 -14.06
CA SER A 196 15.21 20.06 -15.26
C SER A 196 14.95 19.22 -16.52
N LEU A 197 15.58 18.04 -16.60
CA LEU A 197 15.42 17.09 -17.71
C LEU A 197 14.12 16.28 -17.59
N PHE A 198 13.75 15.89 -16.36
CA PHE A 198 12.60 15.02 -16.08
C PHE A 198 11.72 15.59 -14.94
N PRO A 199 11.06 16.75 -15.16
CA PRO A 199 10.29 17.42 -14.11
C PRO A 199 9.08 16.63 -13.60
N GLN A 200 8.62 15.63 -14.34
CA GLN A 200 7.49 14.75 -14.01
C GLN A 200 7.85 13.58 -13.08
N TYR A 201 9.14 13.30 -12.85
CA TYR A 201 9.55 12.13 -12.09
C TYR A 201 9.65 12.40 -10.59
N ASP A 202 8.66 11.91 -9.84
CA ASP A 202 8.57 12.07 -8.38
C ASP A 202 9.75 11.46 -7.62
N VAL A 203 10.39 10.43 -8.20
CA VAL A 203 11.58 9.79 -7.63
C VAL A 203 12.74 10.78 -7.48
N ILE A 204 12.79 11.82 -8.32
CA ILE A 204 13.78 12.90 -8.25
C ILE A 204 13.34 13.98 -7.27
N LEU A 205 12.05 14.34 -7.33
CA LEU A 205 11.50 15.48 -6.63
C LEU A 205 11.64 15.35 -5.12
N LYS A 206 11.31 14.19 -4.54
CA LYS A 206 11.38 14.00 -3.09
C LYS A 206 12.81 14.12 -2.54
N PRO A 207 13.83 13.42 -3.09
CA PRO A 207 15.23 13.65 -2.72
C PRO A 207 15.70 15.10 -2.88
N LEU A 208 15.34 15.76 -3.99
CA LEU A 208 15.70 17.15 -4.23
C LEU A 208 15.16 18.06 -3.12
N ILE A 209 13.88 17.94 -2.78
CA ILE A 209 13.27 18.74 -1.71
C ILE A 209 13.95 18.48 -0.36
N GLN A 210 14.35 17.24 -0.06
CA GLN A 210 15.06 16.94 1.20
C GLN A 210 16.43 17.61 1.28
N ILE A 211 17.18 17.62 0.18
CA ILE A 211 18.47 18.32 0.08
C ILE A 211 18.26 19.84 0.23
N LEU A 212 17.33 20.42 -0.53
CA LEU A 212 17.06 21.86 -0.50
C LEU A 212 16.60 22.33 0.88
N VAL A 213 15.76 21.55 1.56
CA VAL A 213 15.39 21.78 2.95
C VAL A 213 16.58 21.73 3.90
N HIS A 214 17.51 20.78 3.69
CA HIS A 214 18.69 20.66 4.55
C HIS A 214 19.61 21.88 4.45
N ILE A 215 19.73 22.47 3.26
CA ILE A 215 20.48 23.71 3.00
C ILE A 215 19.64 24.98 3.14
N ASP A 216 18.47 24.88 3.79
CA ASP A 216 17.56 25.99 4.13
C ASP A 216 16.99 26.79 2.95
N LYS A 217 16.91 26.18 1.75
CA LYS A 217 16.26 26.77 0.56
C LYS A 217 14.75 26.51 0.55
N ILE A 218 14.05 26.96 1.60
CA ILE A 218 12.63 26.62 1.82
C ILE A 218 11.69 27.28 0.80
N ASP A 219 11.89 28.54 0.44
CA ASP A 219 11.03 29.23 -0.53
C ASP A 219 11.13 28.61 -1.92
N GLU A 220 12.33 28.16 -2.29
CA GLU A 220 12.57 27.46 -3.54
C GLU A 220 11.86 26.11 -3.57
N CYS A 221 11.90 25.34 -2.47
CA CYS A 221 11.13 24.10 -2.35
C CYS A 221 9.64 24.34 -2.58
N GLU A 222 9.09 25.41 -2.00
CA GLU A 222 7.68 25.76 -2.17
C GLU A 222 7.36 26.06 -3.64
N SER A 223 8.21 26.84 -4.31
CA SER A 223 8.07 27.18 -5.74
C SER A 223 8.07 25.93 -6.62
N ILE A 224 9.06 25.05 -6.45
CA ILE A 224 9.18 23.80 -7.22
C ILE A 224 7.94 22.92 -7.01
N LEU A 225 7.50 22.73 -5.76
CA LEU A 225 6.34 21.89 -5.45
C LEU A 225 5.03 22.48 -5.97
N SER A 226 4.85 23.80 -5.85
CA SER A 226 3.69 24.51 -6.39
C SER A 226 3.62 24.39 -7.91
N GLN A 227 4.74 24.59 -8.61
CA GLN A 227 4.82 24.40 -10.07
C GLN A 227 4.55 22.96 -10.47
N ASN A 228 5.06 21.98 -9.69
CA ASN A 228 4.85 20.57 -9.97
C ASN A 228 3.36 20.19 -9.93
N VAL A 229 2.62 20.60 -8.90
CA VAL A 229 1.17 20.31 -8.82
C VAL A 229 0.34 21.09 -9.83
N GLN A 230 0.80 22.27 -10.28
CA GLN A 230 0.17 23.02 -11.36
C GLN A 230 0.38 22.34 -12.72
N LYS A 231 1.60 21.87 -12.99
CA LYS A 231 1.96 21.24 -14.26
C LYS A 231 1.43 19.80 -14.38
N TYR A 232 1.32 19.09 -13.26
CA TYR A 232 0.87 17.70 -13.20
C TYR A 232 -0.32 17.53 -12.24
N PRO A 233 -1.49 18.11 -12.56
CA PRO A 233 -2.65 18.18 -11.66
C PRO A 233 -3.34 16.82 -11.41
N LEU A 234 -2.98 15.77 -12.16
CA LEU A 234 -3.48 14.42 -11.96
C LEU A 234 -2.52 13.53 -11.17
N ASN A 235 -1.39 14.07 -10.69
CA ASN A 235 -0.42 13.31 -9.93
C ASN A 235 -0.71 13.39 -8.40
N PRO A 236 -1.22 12.31 -7.76
CA PRO A 236 -1.49 12.32 -6.33
C PRO A 236 -0.22 12.45 -5.47
N ILE A 237 0.93 11.97 -5.96
CA ILE A 237 2.20 12.01 -5.21
C ILE A 237 2.65 13.47 -5.04
N GLY A 238 2.51 14.30 -6.08
CA GLY A 238 2.83 15.73 -6.03
C GLY A 238 2.04 16.46 -4.94
N TYR A 239 0.71 16.25 -4.86
CA TYR A 239 -0.11 16.86 -3.81
C TYR A 239 0.21 16.36 -2.41
N ASN A 240 0.52 15.07 -2.26
CA ASN A 240 0.97 14.53 -0.99
C ASN A 240 2.28 15.18 -0.53
N LEU A 241 3.26 15.27 -1.43
CA LEU A 241 4.56 15.85 -1.14
C LEU A 241 4.44 17.35 -0.82
N PHE A 242 3.67 18.10 -1.61
CA PHE A 242 3.47 19.53 -1.38
C PHE A 242 2.69 19.80 -0.09
N GLY A 243 1.59 19.07 0.14
CA GLY A 243 0.81 19.19 1.38
C GLY A 243 1.64 18.85 2.62
N SER A 244 2.49 17.82 2.55
CA SER A 244 3.41 17.43 3.63
C SER A 244 4.44 18.52 3.92
N PHE A 245 5.03 19.07 2.85
CA PHE A 245 5.99 20.16 2.94
C PHE A 245 5.37 21.41 3.60
N LEU A 246 4.18 21.83 3.13
CA LEU A 246 3.49 22.99 3.68
C LEU A 246 3.16 22.79 5.16
N MET A 247 2.68 21.61 5.57
CA MET A 247 2.41 21.33 6.99
C MET A 247 3.66 21.47 7.87
N GLN A 248 4.82 21.09 7.35
CA GLN A 248 6.06 21.07 8.13
C GLN A 248 6.78 22.43 8.16
N TYR A 249 6.79 23.15 7.04
CA TYR A 249 7.63 24.35 6.85
C TYR A 249 6.82 25.65 6.63
N ARG A 250 5.51 25.54 6.35
CA ARG A 250 4.60 26.68 6.14
C ARG A 250 3.24 26.41 6.82
N PRO A 251 3.20 26.07 8.12
CA PRO A 251 1.96 25.60 8.79
C PRO A 251 0.84 26.66 8.79
N PHE A 252 1.18 27.94 8.59
CA PHE A 252 0.21 29.03 8.47
C PHE A 252 -0.58 29.05 7.14
N LYS A 253 -0.11 28.35 6.09
CA LYS A 253 -0.78 28.26 4.79
C LYS A 253 -1.90 27.21 4.76
N PHE A 254 -2.80 27.27 5.75
CA PHE A 254 -3.88 26.28 5.93
C PHE A 254 -4.76 26.07 4.69
N LYS A 255 -5.11 27.15 3.98
CA LYS A 255 -5.93 27.06 2.77
C LYS A 255 -5.25 26.20 1.69
N SER A 256 -3.96 26.40 1.46
CA SER A 256 -3.18 25.63 0.49
C SER A 256 -2.98 24.18 0.94
N ILE A 257 -2.73 23.95 2.24
CA ILE A 257 -2.64 22.60 2.81
C ILE A 257 -3.94 21.82 2.57
N ILE A 258 -5.08 22.42 2.92
CA ILE A 258 -6.40 21.80 2.74
C ILE A 258 -6.65 21.54 1.26
N ALA A 259 -6.38 22.51 0.37
CA ALA A 259 -6.54 22.34 -1.07
C ALA A 259 -5.73 21.15 -1.61
N CYS A 260 -4.47 20.98 -1.18
CA CYS A 260 -3.64 19.85 -1.58
C CYS A 260 -4.27 18.51 -1.19
N TYR A 261 -4.69 18.38 0.07
CA TYR A 261 -5.26 17.12 0.55
C TYR A 261 -6.69 16.86 0.02
N ARG A 262 -7.47 17.91 -0.31
CA ARG A 262 -8.74 17.75 -1.02
C ARG A 262 -8.53 17.19 -2.42
N HIS A 263 -7.62 17.78 -3.19
CA HIS A 263 -7.29 17.28 -4.52
C HIS A 263 -6.71 15.87 -4.46
N LEU A 264 -5.82 15.60 -3.51
CA LEU A 264 -5.32 14.24 -3.29
C LEU A 264 -6.46 13.25 -3.02
N PHE A 265 -7.42 13.60 -2.16
CA PHE A 265 -8.56 12.72 -1.89
C PHE A 265 -9.47 12.53 -3.13
N THR A 266 -9.60 13.56 -3.96
CA THR A 266 -10.37 13.48 -5.20
C THR A 266 -9.71 12.52 -6.20
N LEU A 267 -8.39 12.54 -6.30
CA LEU A 267 -7.61 11.64 -7.15
C LEU A 267 -7.49 10.22 -6.57
N ASP A 268 -7.38 10.11 -5.24
CA ASP A 268 -7.24 8.86 -4.49
C ASP A 268 -8.15 8.87 -3.24
N PRO A 269 -9.42 8.45 -3.37
CA PRO A 269 -10.38 8.42 -2.26
C PRO A 269 -10.00 7.46 -1.12
N VAL A 270 -9.16 6.46 -1.40
CA VAL A 270 -8.67 5.51 -0.40
C VAL A 270 -7.39 5.98 0.30
N SER A 271 -6.83 7.14 -0.09
CA SER A 271 -5.65 7.73 0.52
C SER A 271 -5.81 7.92 2.04
N ASN A 272 -5.10 7.12 2.83
CA ASN A 272 -5.09 7.25 4.30
C ASN A 272 -4.47 8.58 4.75
N VAL A 273 -3.51 9.09 3.97
CA VAL A 273 -2.82 10.35 4.30
C VAL A 273 -3.76 11.53 4.14
N ALA A 274 -4.43 11.65 2.99
CA ALA A 274 -5.37 12.75 2.74
C ALA A 274 -6.50 12.77 3.77
N PHE A 275 -7.17 11.64 3.95
CA PHE A 275 -8.27 11.53 4.89
C PHE A 275 -7.84 11.80 6.32
N GLY A 276 -6.72 11.22 6.77
CA GLY A 276 -6.21 11.41 8.11
C GLY A 276 -5.84 12.88 8.39
N VAL A 277 -5.20 13.56 7.45
CA VAL A 277 -4.83 14.97 7.60
C VAL A 277 -6.07 15.87 7.60
N LEU A 278 -7.02 15.68 6.68
CA LEU A 278 -8.26 16.47 6.64
C LEU A 278 -9.08 16.31 7.93
N ASN A 279 -9.21 15.08 8.44
CA ASN A 279 -9.83 14.82 9.74
C ASN A 279 -9.08 15.52 10.88
N GLN A 280 -7.76 15.41 10.91
CA GLN A 280 -6.96 16.05 11.96
C GLN A 280 -7.13 17.57 11.95
N ILE A 281 -7.06 18.21 10.78
CA ILE A 281 -7.27 19.65 10.63
C ILE A 281 -8.68 20.03 11.08
N TYR A 282 -9.70 19.25 10.70
CA TYR A 282 -11.08 19.48 11.12
C TYR A 282 -11.20 19.54 12.65
N TYR A 283 -10.66 18.55 13.36
CA TYR A 283 -10.77 18.53 14.83
C TYR A 283 -9.89 19.58 15.52
N LEU A 284 -8.72 19.91 14.98
CA LEU A 284 -7.83 20.91 15.58
C LEU A 284 -8.34 22.35 15.41
N GLN A 285 -9.01 22.65 14.29
CA GLN A 285 -9.38 24.02 13.93
C GLN A 285 -10.88 24.29 14.07
N LYS A 286 -11.63 23.47 14.83
CA LYS A 286 -13.11 23.45 14.83
C LYS A 286 -13.78 24.83 14.84
N GLN A 287 -13.21 25.79 15.56
CA GLN A 287 -13.72 27.16 15.71
C GLN A 287 -13.45 28.10 14.51
N LYS A 288 -12.45 27.81 13.66
CA LYS A 288 -12.02 28.64 12.51
C LYS A 288 -12.22 27.97 11.15
N LEU A 289 -12.93 26.84 11.10
CA LEU A 289 -13.09 26.00 9.89
C LEU A 289 -13.96 26.61 8.79
N ALA A 290 -14.88 27.52 9.14
CA ALA A 290 -15.84 28.08 8.20
C ALA A 290 -15.12 28.75 7.02
N ASP A 291 -14.02 29.42 7.30
CA ASP A 291 -13.22 30.20 6.35
C ASP A 291 -12.44 29.33 5.37
N TYR A 292 -12.20 28.06 5.71
CA TYR A 292 -11.45 27.10 4.89
C TYR A 292 -12.33 26.04 4.21
N GLY A 293 -13.65 26.13 4.40
CA GLY A 293 -14.63 25.24 3.76
C GLY A 293 -14.66 23.81 4.31
N LEU A 294 -13.92 23.48 5.37
CA LEU A 294 -13.97 22.17 6.04
C LEU A 294 -15.17 22.13 6.99
N LYS A 295 -16.37 22.23 6.44
CA LYS A 295 -17.62 22.19 7.20
C LYS A 295 -18.03 20.74 7.48
N PHE A 296 -18.91 20.55 8.47
CA PHE A 296 -19.51 19.25 8.80
C PHE A 296 -19.97 18.48 7.55
N LYS A 297 -20.74 19.15 6.68
CA LYS A 297 -21.24 18.59 5.40
C LYS A 297 -20.12 17.98 4.54
N TYR A 298 -19.01 18.70 4.40
CA TYR A 298 -17.88 18.23 3.60
C TYR A 298 -17.21 17.01 4.24
N MET A 299 -16.98 17.04 5.55
CA MET A 299 -16.38 15.90 6.24
C MET A 299 -17.28 14.67 6.20
N LEU A 300 -18.59 14.83 6.42
CA LEU A 300 -19.55 13.72 6.31
C LEU A 300 -19.52 13.11 4.90
N GLN A 301 -19.52 13.95 3.86
CA GLN A 301 -19.40 13.48 2.48
C GLN A 301 -18.10 12.71 2.25
N LEU A 302 -16.95 13.17 2.79
CA LEU A 302 -15.69 12.43 2.71
C LEU A 302 -15.77 11.04 3.35
N TYR A 303 -16.41 10.92 4.52
CA TYR A 303 -16.63 9.62 5.15
C TYR A 303 -17.47 8.69 4.28
N MET A 304 -18.58 9.21 3.74
CA MET A 304 -19.50 8.45 2.89
C MET A 304 -18.83 7.99 1.59
N GLU A 305 -18.10 8.89 0.92
CA GLU A 305 -17.33 8.57 -0.29
C GLU A 305 -16.27 7.52 -0.01
N ARG A 306 -15.53 7.63 1.09
CA ARG A 306 -14.51 6.64 1.44
C ARG A 306 -15.12 5.27 1.75
N LEU A 307 -16.27 5.23 2.44
CA LEU A 307 -16.99 3.98 2.70
C LEU A 307 -17.53 3.31 1.45
N SER A 308 -17.75 4.06 0.36
CA SER A 308 -18.11 3.47 -0.93
C SER A 308 -17.02 2.54 -1.51
N TYR A 309 -15.75 2.77 -1.12
CA TYR A 309 -14.62 1.90 -1.49
C TYR A 309 -14.25 0.91 -0.38
N LEU A 310 -14.44 1.29 0.89
CA LEU A 310 -14.00 0.55 2.08
C LEU A 310 -15.18 0.15 2.97
N TYR A 311 -16.22 -0.45 2.39
CA TYR A 311 -17.51 -0.67 3.07
C TYR A 311 -17.45 -1.62 4.29
N ASN A 312 -16.43 -2.47 4.39
CA ASN A 312 -16.22 -3.39 5.51
C ASN A 312 -15.14 -2.92 6.51
N ASP A 313 -14.57 -1.73 6.33
CA ASP A 313 -13.51 -1.23 7.23
C ASP A 313 -14.09 -0.79 8.59
N ILE A 314 -13.86 -1.63 9.61
CA ILE A 314 -14.30 -1.39 11.00
C ILE A 314 -13.74 -0.08 11.56
N GLY A 315 -12.48 0.25 11.22
CA GLY A 315 -11.82 1.46 11.67
C GLY A 315 -12.51 2.71 11.13
N LEU A 316 -12.90 2.69 9.85
CA LEU A 316 -13.60 3.77 9.18
C LEU A 316 -15.02 3.95 9.73
N TRP A 317 -15.78 2.87 9.89
CA TRP A 317 -17.11 2.92 10.52
C TRP A 317 -17.05 3.44 11.95
N ARG A 318 -16.06 3.01 12.74
CA ARG A 318 -15.84 3.54 14.08
C ARG A 318 -15.55 5.04 14.08
N MET A 319 -14.71 5.52 13.16
CA MET A 319 -14.42 6.95 13.02
C MET A 319 -15.66 7.73 12.61
N LEU A 320 -16.46 7.23 11.66
CA LEU A 320 -17.71 7.86 11.24
C LEU A 320 -18.72 7.93 12.41
N PHE A 321 -18.87 6.84 13.17
CA PHE A 321 -19.73 6.80 14.34
C PHE A 321 -19.38 7.90 15.35
N PHE A 322 -18.11 8.00 15.75
CA PHE A 322 -17.68 9.03 16.70
C PHE A 322 -17.78 10.43 16.11
N PHE A 323 -17.49 10.59 14.81
CA PHE A 323 -17.69 11.85 14.12
C PHE A 323 -19.14 12.32 14.20
N ILE A 324 -20.12 11.45 13.91
CA ILE A 324 -21.54 11.82 13.99
C ILE A 324 -21.97 12.06 15.44
N LYS A 325 -21.60 11.15 16.35
CA LYS A 325 -21.91 11.25 17.79
C LYS A 325 -21.44 12.60 18.37
N ASP A 326 -20.22 13.04 18.06
CA ASP A 326 -19.67 14.32 18.52
C ASP A 326 -20.51 15.53 18.06
N HIS A 327 -21.11 15.46 16.87
CA HIS A 327 -21.95 16.54 16.32
C HIS A 327 -23.41 16.44 16.76
N CYS A 328 -23.89 15.25 17.15
CA CYS A 328 -25.17 15.11 17.83
C CYS A 328 -25.10 15.71 19.24
N VAL A 329 -24.14 15.30 20.06
CA VAL A 329 -24.07 15.67 21.49
C VAL A 329 -23.83 17.17 21.68
N ARG A 330 -22.94 17.77 20.89
CA ARG A 330 -22.47 19.15 21.12
C ARG A 330 -23.19 20.20 20.27
N GLU A 331 -23.70 19.81 19.11
CA GLU A 331 -24.16 20.71 18.05
C GLU A 331 -25.41 20.15 17.37
N HIS A 332 -26.42 19.74 18.15
CA HIS A 332 -27.68 19.14 17.66
C HIS A 332 -28.32 19.89 16.47
N THR A 333 -28.05 21.19 16.34
CA THR A 333 -28.51 22.02 15.23
C THR A 333 -27.82 21.73 13.90
N VAL A 334 -26.56 21.29 13.89
CA VAL A 334 -25.77 21.11 12.65
C VAL A 334 -26.22 19.85 11.90
N LEU A 335 -26.31 18.71 12.58
CA LEU A 335 -26.80 17.48 11.96
C LEU A 335 -28.28 17.63 11.59
N LYS A 336 -29.10 18.21 12.46
CA LYS A 336 -30.52 18.45 12.16
C LYS A 336 -30.70 19.35 10.93
N LYS A 337 -30.00 20.49 10.87
CA LYS A 337 -30.00 21.37 9.67
C LYS A 337 -29.50 20.65 8.42
N TYR A 338 -28.56 19.72 8.57
CA TYR A 338 -28.07 18.91 7.45
C TYR A 338 -29.18 17.97 6.94
N LEU A 339 -29.88 17.29 7.85
CA LEU A 339 -30.98 16.36 7.55
C LEU A 339 -32.24 17.06 7.02
N ASP A 340 -32.54 18.27 7.51
CA ASP A 340 -33.69 19.08 7.07
C ASP A 340 -33.53 19.59 5.62
N ASN A 341 -32.31 19.55 5.07
CA ASN A 341 -32.04 19.94 3.69
C ASN A 341 -32.36 18.78 2.72
N THR A 342 -33.34 18.97 1.84
CA THR A 342 -33.82 17.97 0.87
C THR A 342 -32.71 17.35 0.01
N ASN A 343 -31.78 18.15 -0.50
CA ASN A 343 -30.67 17.65 -1.33
C ASN A 343 -29.70 16.77 -0.54
N ASN A 344 -29.45 17.10 0.73
CA ASN A 344 -28.60 16.27 1.59
C ASN A 344 -29.32 14.99 2.00
N ARG A 345 -30.63 15.05 2.21
CA ARG A 345 -31.47 13.88 2.51
C ARG A 345 -31.44 12.86 1.37
N ALA A 346 -31.60 13.30 0.12
CA ALA A 346 -31.49 12.41 -1.05
C ALA A 346 -30.10 11.72 -1.12
N LYS A 347 -29.02 12.45 -0.83
CA LYS A 347 -27.66 11.86 -0.76
C LYS A 347 -27.51 10.85 0.36
N LEU A 348 -28.12 11.09 1.52
CA LEU A 348 -28.14 10.14 2.63
C LEU A 348 -28.99 8.91 2.32
N GLU A 349 -30.12 9.07 1.65
CA GLU A 349 -30.96 7.95 1.21
C GLU A 349 -30.20 7.03 0.24
N LEU A 350 -29.47 7.59 -0.72
CA LEU A 350 -28.57 6.81 -1.57
C LEU A 350 -27.49 6.07 -0.77
N PHE A 351 -26.95 6.70 0.27
CA PHE A 351 -25.97 6.06 1.16
C PHE A 351 -26.61 4.97 2.01
N TYR A 352 -27.83 5.16 2.51
CA TYR A 352 -28.59 4.13 3.22
C TYR A 352 -28.80 2.91 2.35
N ASN A 353 -29.37 3.12 1.17
CA ASN A 353 -29.66 2.05 0.22
C ASN A 353 -28.39 1.31 -0.22
N ARG A 354 -27.23 1.96 -0.23
CA ARG A 354 -25.97 1.31 -0.59
C ARG A 354 -25.33 0.54 0.57
N HIS A 355 -25.37 1.08 1.78
CA HIS A 355 -24.54 0.63 2.89
C HIS A 355 -25.29 -0.05 4.03
N TYR A 356 -26.62 -0.04 4.03
CA TYR A 356 -27.44 -0.61 5.08
C TYR A 356 -28.42 -1.61 4.49
N GLN A 357 -27.99 -2.86 4.42
CA GLN A 357 -28.70 -3.94 3.77
C GLN A 357 -28.88 -5.08 4.77
N PRO A 358 -30.05 -5.25 5.39
CA PRO A 358 -30.24 -6.22 6.47
C PRO A 358 -29.80 -7.64 6.09
N PHE A 359 -30.11 -8.05 4.86
CA PHE A 359 -29.78 -9.38 4.33
C PHE A 359 -28.29 -9.64 4.11
N THR A 360 -27.45 -8.61 4.04
CA THR A 360 -25.99 -8.80 3.99
C THR A 360 -25.35 -8.50 5.34
N ASP A 361 -25.87 -7.50 6.04
CA ASP A 361 -25.27 -6.96 7.25
C ASP A 361 -25.49 -7.84 8.48
N PHE A 362 -26.53 -8.68 8.49
CA PHE A 362 -26.70 -9.67 9.56
C PHE A 362 -25.50 -10.63 9.63
N GLN A 363 -24.78 -10.88 8.54
CA GLN A 363 -23.61 -11.76 8.54
C GLN A 363 -22.32 -11.06 9.00
N SER A 364 -22.34 -9.73 9.13
CA SER A 364 -21.16 -8.94 9.46
C SER A 364 -20.60 -9.23 10.86
N ASN A 365 -19.32 -8.88 11.04
CA ASN A 365 -18.67 -8.98 12.35
C ASN A 365 -19.44 -8.13 13.38
N THR A 366 -19.61 -8.63 14.61
CA THR A 366 -20.31 -7.94 15.70
C THR A 366 -19.81 -6.51 15.92
N THR A 367 -18.51 -6.28 15.84
CA THR A 367 -17.90 -4.94 16.00
C THR A 367 -18.29 -4.01 14.86
N LEU A 368 -18.27 -4.50 13.63
CA LEU A 368 -18.71 -3.74 12.45
C LEU A 368 -20.18 -3.36 12.60
N MET A 369 -21.02 -4.35 12.96
CA MET A 369 -22.45 -4.13 13.13
C MET A 369 -22.76 -3.11 14.23
N ARG A 370 -22.02 -3.10 15.36
CA ARG A 370 -22.18 -2.08 16.41
C ARG A 370 -22.06 -0.67 15.81
N PHE A 371 -20.97 -0.40 15.11
CA PHE A 371 -20.72 0.93 14.55
C PHE A 371 -21.68 1.27 13.40
N LYS A 372 -22.07 0.30 12.56
CA LYS A 372 -23.11 0.51 11.55
C LYS A 372 -24.45 0.87 12.19
N ALA A 373 -24.90 0.08 13.17
CA ALA A 373 -26.15 0.31 13.90
C ALA A 373 -26.15 1.68 14.60
N GLY A 374 -25.08 2.05 15.31
CA GLY A 374 -24.99 3.36 15.96
C GLY A 374 -24.95 4.52 14.97
N THR A 375 -24.27 4.35 13.83
CA THR A 375 -24.25 5.37 12.77
C THR A 375 -25.64 5.54 12.15
N TYR A 376 -26.33 4.43 11.84
CA TYR A 376 -27.69 4.45 11.31
C TYR A 376 -28.65 5.10 12.29
N TYR A 377 -28.52 4.78 13.58
CA TYR A 377 -29.34 5.31 14.66
C TYR A 377 -29.27 6.84 14.73
N TYR A 378 -28.07 7.42 14.58
CA TYR A 378 -27.90 8.87 14.63
C TYR A 378 -28.33 9.60 13.35
N LEU A 379 -28.15 8.98 12.18
CA LEU A 379 -28.48 9.63 10.91
C LEU A 379 -29.98 9.53 10.57
N SER A 380 -30.70 8.54 11.11
CA SER A 380 -32.11 8.28 10.81
C SER A 380 -33.06 9.06 11.72
N SER A 381 -34.01 9.79 11.14
CA SER A 381 -34.91 10.69 11.89
C SER A 381 -36.04 9.97 12.64
N GLU A 382 -36.66 8.93 12.05
CA GLU A 382 -37.91 8.35 12.58
C GLU A 382 -37.85 6.81 12.71
N ASP A 383 -37.38 6.08 11.68
CA ASP A 383 -37.36 4.60 11.66
C ASP A 383 -35.97 3.99 11.92
N ALA A 384 -35.23 4.61 12.84
CA ALA A 384 -33.86 4.23 13.18
C ALA A 384 -33.69 2.77 13.63
N LEU A 385 -34.76 2.11 14.05
CA LEU A 385 -34.70 0.75 14.60
C LEU A 385 -35.08 -0.34 13.60
N ASP A 386 -35.73 -0.04 12.48
CA ASP A 386 -36.25 -1.09 11.58
C ASP A 386 -35.12 -1.90 10.94
N TYR A 387 -34.16 -1.22 10.31
CA TYR A 387 -32.93 -1.86 9.79
C TYR A 387 -32.21 -2.68 10.87
N ILE A 388 -32.10 -2.14 12.09
CA ILE A 388 -31.40 -2.82 13.20
C ILE A 388 -32.17 -4.07 13.60
N ASN A 389 -33.49 -3.97 13.76
CA ASN A 389 -34.37 -5.08 14.11
C ASN A 389 -34.32 -6.18 13.06
N ASP A 390 -34.36 -5.83 11.77
CA ASP A 390 -34.27 -6.79 10.69
C ASP A 390 -32.95 -7.57 10.74
N CYS A 391 -31.82 -6.88 10.96
CA CYS A 391 -30.53 -7.55 11.13
C CYS A 391 -30.52 -8.52 12.33
N LEU A 392 -31.10 -8.10 13.47
CA LEU A 392 -31.15 -8.93 14.68
C LEU A 392 -32.06 -10.15 14.50
N ILE A 393 -33.20 -9.98 13.82
CA ILE A 393 -34.15 -11.05 13.50
C ILE A 393 -33.49 -12.07 12.55
N LEU A 394 -32.78 -11.60 11.54
CA LEU A 394 -32.10 -12.46 10.56
C LEU A 394 -30.93 -13.24 11.18
N ARG A 395 -30.16 -12.63 12.09
CA ARG A 395 -29.00 -13.30 12.72
C ARG A 395 -29.41 -14.46 13.64
N GLN A 396 -30.53 -14.33 14.36
CA GLN A 396 -30.99 -15.29 15.37
C GLN A 396 -29.91 -15.69 16.41
N ASP A 397 -29.06 -14.73 16.80
CA ASP A 397 -28.01 -14.92 17.81
C ASP A 397 -28.24 -13.96 18.99
N PHE A 398 -28.47 -14.53 20.17
CA PHE A 398 -28.74 -13.76 21.39
C PHE A 398 -27.53 -12.92 21.83
N GLN A 399 -26.31 -13.48 21.79
CA GLN A 399 -25.11 -12.78 22.23
C GLN A 399 -24.78 -11.63 21.29
N PHE A 400 -24.91 -11.85 19.98
CA PHE A 400 -24.81 -10.80 18.98
C PHE A 400 -25.82 -9.67 19.27
N SER A 401 -27.10 -10.03 19.43
CA SER A 401 -28.18 -9.08 19.67
C SER A 401 -27.96 -8.27 20.95
N LEU A 402 -27.67 -8.94 22.06
CA LEU A 402 -27.38 -8.30 23.33
C LEU A 402 -26.21 -7.32 23.21
N SER A 403 -25.16 -7.72 22.49
CA SER A 403 -23.98 -6.90 22.23
C SER A 403 -24.29 -5.63 21.42
N ILE A 404 -25.14 -5.71 20.39
CA ILE A 404 -25.57 -4.53 19.62
C ILE A 404 -26.42 -3.63 20.49
N LEU A 405 -27.36 -4.20 21.24
CA LEU A 405 -28.29 -3.44 22.05
C LEU A 405 -27.60 -2.72 23.22
N GLN A 406 -26.69 -3.40 23.91
CA GLN A 406 -25.86 -2.79 24.95
C GLN A 406 -25.04 -1.63 24.40
N PHE A 407 -24.46 -1.77 23.20
CA PHE A 407 -23.71 -0.69 22.56
C PHE A 407 -24.59 0.53 22.25
N LEU A 408 -25.79 0.33 21.69
CA LEU A 408 -26.71 1.44 21.44
C LEU A 408 -27.14 2.12 22.76
N GLN A 409 -27.38 1.33 23.81
CA GLN A 409 -27.74 1.84 25.13
C GLN A 409 -26.60 2.63 25.79
N SER A 410 -25.36 2.15 25.73
CA SER A 410 -24.21 2.81 26.35
C SER A 410 -23.72 4.01 25.55
N ASP A 411 -23.67 3.88 24.22
CA ASP A 411 -22.95 4.82 23.36
C ASP A 411 -23.84 5.72 22.52
N CYS A 412 -25.11 5.36 22.28
CA CYS A 412 -26.02 6.19 21.49
C CYS A 412 -27.00 7.01 22.32
N VAL A 413 -27.19 6.67 23.60
CA VAL A 413 -28.10 7.38 24.51
C VAL A 413 -27.52 8.73 24.89
N ILE A 414 -27.89 9.73 24.11
CA ILE A 414 -27.87 11.14 24.51
C ILE A 414 -29.03 11.33 25.49
N LYS A 415 -28.77 12.06 26.58
CA LYS A 415 -29.76 12.41 27.61
C LYS A 415 -31.08 12.83 26.96
N VAL A 416 -32.13 12.10 27.33
CA VAL A 416 -33.54 12.37 27.07
C VAL A 416 -33.83 13.85 27.39
N TYR A 417 -33.78 14.72 26.39
CA TYR A 417 -34.13 16.14 26.57
C TYR A 417 -35.43 16.52 25.88
N ASN A 418 -36.04 15.63 25.09
CA ASN A 418 -37.36 15.84 24.50
C ASN A 418 -38.14 14.52 24.48
N GLY A 419 -39.28 14.46 25.18
CA GLY A 419 -40.11 13.24 25.42
C GLY A 419 -40.57 12.43 24.20
N LYS A 420 -40.19 12.80 22.97
CA LYS A 420 -40.32 11.95 21.77
C LYS A 420 -39.35 10.75 21.77
N GLU A 421 -38.21 10.83 22.46
CA GLU A 421 -37.22 9.72 22.52
C GLU A 421 -37.52 8.67 23.60
N GLU A 422 -38.43 8.95 24.53
CA GLU A 422 -38.90 7.99 25.52
C GLU A 422 -39.62 6.80 24.86
N ARG A 423 -40.25 7.02 23.69
CA ARG A 423 -40.82 5.95 22.85
C ARG A 423 -39.74 5.05 22.27
N LYS A 424 -38.59 5.60 21.83
CA LYS A 424 -37.45 4.81 21.33
C LYS A 424 -36.86 3.95 22.46
N LEU A 425 -36.72 4.50 23.67
CA LEU A 425 -36.27 3.75 24.86
C LEU A 425 -37.25 2.63 25.25
N LYS A 426 -38.56 2.92 25.30
CA LYS A 426 -39.59 1.90 25.59
C LYS A 426 -39.64 0.79 24.53
N ASN A 427 -39.46 1.16 23.26
CA ASN A 427 -39.33 0.18 22.17
C ASN A 427 -38.06 -0.67 22.33
N PHE A 428 -36.97 -0.08 22.83
CA PHE A 428 -35.71 -0.77 23.10
C PHE A 428 -35.83 -1.82 24.21
N ASP A 429 -36.42 -1.45 25.35
CA ASP A 429 -36.69 -2.38 26.45
C ASP A 429 -37.64 -3.50 26.01
N LYS A 430 -38.65 -3.17 25.21
CA LYS A 430 -39.54 -4.16 24.59
C LYS A 430 -38.77 -5.10 23.67
N LEU A 431 -37.81 -4.61 22.89
CA LEU A 431 -37.00 -5.41 21.97
C LEU A 431 -36.06 -6.35 22.73
N ILE A 432 -35.40 -5.88 23.80
CA ILE A 432 -34.58 -6.71 24.69
C ILE A 432 -35.44 -7.83 25.29
N ARG A 433 -36.60 -7.50 25.86
CA ARG A 433 -37.53 -8.49 26.44
C ARG A 433 -38.06 -9.47 25.41
N THR A 434 -38.37 -9.02 24.19
CA THR A 434 -38.87 -9.88 23.12
C THR A 434 -37.77 -10.84 22.64
N SER A 435 -36.54 -10.35 22.52
CA SER A 435 -35.37 -11.18 22.19
C SER A 435 -35.16 -12.24 23.29
N GLN A 436 -35.11 -11.84 24.57
CA GLN A 436 -35.00 -12.77 25.70
C GLN A 436 -36.11 -13.84 25.71
N LYS A 437 -37.37 -13.47 25.44
CA LYS A 437 -38.50 -14.42 25.36
C LYS A 437 -38.38 -15.39 24.18
N ARG A 438 -37.89 -14.95 23.01
CA ARG A 438 -37.71 -15.81 21.84
C ARG A 438 -36.61 -16.86 22.07
N PHE A 439 -35.49 -16.47 22.66
CA PHE A 439 -34.38 -17.40 22.93
C PHE A 439 -34.64 -18.30 24.14
N GLY A 440 -35.35 -17.81 25.17
CA GLY A 440 -35.75 -18.62 26.31
C GLY A 440 -36.71 -19.76 25.96
N LYS A 441 -37.52 -19.62 24.90
CA LYS A 441 -38.42 -20.69 24.43
C LYS A 441 -37.73 -21.78 23.60
N ASN A 442 -36.59 -21.50 22.96
CA ASN A 442 -35.88 -22.49 22.15
C ASN A 442 -35.01 -23.45 23.00
N ASN A 443 -34.53 -23.02 24.17
CA ASN A 443 -33.76 -23.91 25.07
C ASN A 443 -34.64 -24.92 25.83
N ASN A 444 -35.90 -24.59 26.09
CA ASN A 444 -36.80 -25.51 26.81
C ASN A 444 -37.37 -26.64 25.94
N ASN A 445 -37.11 -26.66 24.63
CA ASN A 445 -37.55 -27.73 23.71
C ASN A 445 -36.47 -28.77 23.40
N ILE A 446 -35.27 -28.64 23.99
CA ILE A 446 -34.15 -29.58 23.77
C ILE A 446 -34.09 -30.67 24.86
N ASP A 447 -34.64 -30.41 26.06
CA ASP A 447 -34.64 -31.40 27.15
C ASP A 447 -35.78 -32.42 27.06
N ASP A 448 -36.85 -32.15 26.30
CA ASP A 448 -38.00 -33.07 26.14
C ASP A 448 -37.85 -34.08 24.98
N LYS A 449 -36.69 -34.12 24.30
CA LYS A 449 -36.46 -35.02 23.14
C LYS A 449 -35.40 -36.11 23.35
N LYS A 450 -34.83 -36.25 24.56
CA LYS A 450 -33.80 -37.28 24.83
C LYS A 450 -34.30 -38.64 25.31
N ASP A 451 -35.61 -38.81 25.53
CA ASP A 451 -36.14 -40.05 26.13
C ASP A 451 -36.80 -41.04 25.15
N ASN A 452 -36.73 -40.84 23.83
CA ASN A 452 -37.47 -41.68 22.87
C ASN A 452 -36.67 -42.53 21.86
N ASP A 453 -35.34 -42.48 21.85
CA ASP A 453 -34.55 -43.22 20.84
C ASP A 453 -33.74 -44.43 21.37
N GLU A 454 -34.07 -44.95 22.56
CA GLU A 454 -33.46 -46.16 23.12
C GLU A 454 -34.39 -47.38 22.98
N LYS A 455 -34.73 -47.79 21.74
CA LYS A 455 -35.32 -49.12 21.41
C LYS A 455 -35.50 -49.33 19.90
N ALA A 456 -34.42 -49.61 19.18
CA ALA A 456 -34.36 -50.38 17.92
C ALA A 456 -32.90 -50.32 17.44
N ASP A 457 -32.21 -51.35 16.97
CA ASP A 457 -32.54 -52.75 16.79
C ASP A 457 -31.20 -53.51 16.68
N LYS A 458 -31.11 -54.66 17.33
CA LYS A 458 -30.03 -55.64 17.16
C LYS A 458 -30.49 -56.65 16.12
N LYS A 459 -29.77 -56.79 14.99
CA LYS A 459 -29.43 -58.06 14.30
C LYS A 459 -29.18 -57.82 12.80
N THR A 460 -27.96 -58.05 12.33
CA THR A 460 -27.68 -59.12 11.35
C THR A 460 -26.19 -59.46 11.28
N LYS A 461 -25.91 -60.73 10.98
CA LYS A 461 -24.66 -61.48 11.10
C LYS A 461 -23.82 -61.49 9.80
N MET A 462 -22.50 -61.55 10.00
CA MET A 462 -21.46 -62.38 9.34
C MET A 462 -21.63 -62.85 7.88
N THR A 463 -20.58 -62.59 7.09
CA THR A 463 -19.89 -63.62 6.27
C THR A 463 -18.37 -63.34 6.24
N LYS A 464 -17.59 -64.42 6.38
CA LYS A 464 -16.11 -64.51 6.35
C LYS A 464 -15.60 -64.69 4.91
N SER A 465 -14.36 -64.29 4.62
CA SER A 465 -13.21 -65.15 4.25
C SER A 465 -12.15 -64.45 3.36
N ASP A 466 -10.99 -64.22 3.98
CA ASP A 466 -9.64 -64.69 3.62
C ASP A 466 -8.81 -64.15 2.41
N PRO A 467 -7.45 -64.24 2.52
CA PRO A 467 -6.54 -63.15 2.16
C PRO A 467 -5.47 -63.52 1.13
N ILE A 468 -4.81 -62.53 0.51
CA ILE A 468 -3.61 -62.77 -0.32
C ILE A 468 -2.51 -61.71 -0.12
N LYS A 469 -1.40 -62.22 0.44
CA LYS A 469 0.04 -62.02 0.20
C LYS A 469 0.79 -60.70 0.49
N LYS A 470 1.78 -60.92 1.35
CA LYS A 470 3.07 -60.23 1.56
C LYS A 470 3.95 -60.27 0.31
N GLU A 471 4.76 -59.23 0.12
CA GLU A 471 6.15 -59.37 -0.33
C GLU A 471 7.08 -58.55 0.59
N LYS A 472 8.14 -59.23 1.06
CA LYS A 472 9.35 -58.73 1.70
C LYS A 472 10.48 -58.86 0.67
N LYS A 473 11.46 -57.96 0.68
CA LYS A 473 12.93 -58.19 0.80
C LYS A 473 13.70 -56.96 0.27
N GLU A 474 14.50 -56.29 1.10
CA GLU A 474 15.91 -56.59 1.41
C GLU A 474 16.84 -56.29 0.22
N ASN A 475 17.69 -55.25 0.28
CA ASN A 475 19.04 -55.42 0.83
C ASN A 475 19.85 -54.12 0.89
N ASP A 476 20.67 -54.08 1.94
CA ASP A 476 21.77 -53.17 2.23
C ASP A 476 22.88 -53.24 1.18
N ASP A 477 23.72 -52.19 1.11
CA ASP A 477 25.15 -52.39 1.29
C ASP A 477 25.90 -51.10 1.69
N LYS A 478 26.67 -51.24 2.77
CA LYS A 478 27.66 -50.30 3.31
C LYS A 478 29.00 -50.54 2.63
N ILE A 479 29.72 -49.50 2.21
CA ILE A 479 31.21 -49.45 2.31
C ILE A 479 31.68 -48.00 2.51
N THR A 480 32.28 -47.74 3.67
CA THR A 480 33.40 -46.78 3.92
C THR A 480 34.69 -47.61 4.04
N PRO A 481 35.95 -47.10 4.00
CA PRO A 481 36.38 -45.75 4.41
C PRO A 481 37.61 -45.13 3.67
N THR A 482 37.94 -43.86 3.92
CA THR A 482 39.24 -43.45 4.53
C THR A 482 39.35 -41.95 4.83
N LYS A 483 40.12 -41.70 5.89
CA LYS A 483 40.49 -40.48 6.63
C LYS A 483 41.12 -39.37 5.78
N ASN A 484 40.88 -38.11 6.18
CA ASN A 484 41.92 -37.29 6.81
C ASN A 484 41.35 -35.99 7.41
N ASN A 485 42.07 -35.55 8.45
CA ASN A 485 41.79 -34.48 9.40
C ASN A 485 41.75 -33.08 8.75
N ASP A 486 41.00 -32.16 9.35
CA ASP A 486 41.60 -31.06 10.12
C ASP A 486 40.54 -30.32 10.95
N ASN A 487 40.98 -29.95 12.14
CA ASN A 487 40.26 -29.25 13.20
C ASN A 487 39.88 -27.83 12.78
N ASP A 488 38.73 -27.32 13.22
CA ASP A 488 38.73 -26.24 14.22
C ASP A 488 37.33 -25.98 14.80
N ASN A 489 37.34 -25.66 16.09
CA ASN A 489 36.24 -25.69 17.03
C ASN A 489 35.19 -24.58 16.83
N GLU A 490 33.93 -24.97 16.61
CA GLU A 490 32.75 -24.18 16.99
C GLU A 490 32.28 -24.60 18.38
N LYS A 491 32.23 -23.64 19.31
CA LYS A 491 31.56 -23.81 20.61
C LYS A 491 30.12 -23.33 20.48
N GLU A 492 29.20 -24.28 20.37
CA GLU A 492 27.80 -24.10 20.73
C GLU A 492 27.68 -23.92 22.24
N ASN A 493 26.95 -22.89 22.67
CA ASN A 493 26.34 -22.84 23.98
C ASN A 493 24.84 -22.68 23.77
N ASP A 494 24.16 -23.81 23.93
CA ASP A 494 22.72 -23.92 24.14
C ASP A 494 22.35 -23.28 25.48
N ASN A 495 21.34 -22.42 25.46
CA ASN A 495 20.49 -22.16 26.62
C ASN A 495 19.12 -21.73 26.09
N GLY A 496 18.20 -22.69 26.09
CA GLY A 496 16.79 -22.46 25.84
C GLY A 496 16.13 -21.77 27.03
N GLU A 497 15.39 -20.69 26.77
CA GLU A 497 14.36 -20.20 27.68
C GLU A 497 13.20 -19.55 26.91
N SER A 498 12.07 -20.24 27.00
CA SER A 498 10.67 -19.77 27.04
C SER A 498 10.23 -18.52 26.24
N LEU A 499 9.36 -18.79 25.26
CA LEU A 499 8.48 -17.84 24.59
C LEU A 499 7.53 -17.15 25.59
N SER A 500 7.79 -15.88 25.92
CA SER A 500 6.81 -14.99 26.55
C SER A 500 6.31 -13.94 25.54
N VAL A 501 5.00 -13.95 25.32
CA VAL A 501 4.27 -13.04 24.42
C VAL A 501 4.19 -11.65 25.06
N GLY A 502 5.18 -10.81 24.76
CA GLY A 502 5.22 -9.40 25.16
C GLY A 502 4.42 -8.48 24.22
N LYS A 503 3.24 -8.04 24.66
CA LYS A 503 2.42 -6.97 24.04
C LYS A 503 3.25 -5.69 23.82
N ARG A 504 3.73 -5.44 22.59
CA ARG A 504 4.31 -4.13 22.22
C ARG A 504 3.20 -3.10 21.97
N LYS A 505 3.03 -2.18 22.92
CA LYS A 505 2.26 -0.94 22.75
C LYS A 505 2.89 -0.08 21.64
N TYR A 506 2.20 0.07 20.52
CA TYR A 506 2.47 1.11 19.53
C TYR A 506 2.26 2.48 20.19
N THR A 507 3.31 3.29 20.36
CA THR A 507 3.18 4.68 20.84
C THR A 507 3.51 5.66 19.71
N PRO A 508 2.61 6.60 19.36
CA PRO A 508 2.82 7.56 18.28
C PRO A 508 3.63 8.77 18.77
N LYS A 509 4.87 8.56 19.24
CA LYS A 509 5.70 9.64 19.84
C LYS A 509 6.36 10.57 18.81
N LYS A 510 6.51 10.16 17.53
CA LYS A 510 7.17 11.00 16.51
C LYS A 510 6.28 12.08 15.88
N LYS A 511 4.95 11.91 15.83
CA LYS A 511 4.02 12.94 15.31
C LYS A 511 3.76 14.08 16.30
N MET A 512 3.89 13.85 17.61
CA MET A 512 3.72 14.87 18.66
C MET A 512 4.85 15.91 18.72
N LYS A 513 6.05 15.65 18.17
CA LYS A 513 7.16 16.62 18.19
C LYS A 513 6.92 17.83 17.29
N ASN A 514 6.22 17.67 16.17
CA ASN A 514 5.90 18.78 15.28
C ASN A 514 4.74 19.64 15.82
N ILE A 515 3.84 19.03 16.61
CA ILE A 515 2.67 19.70 17.22
C ILE A 515 3.10 20.58 18.40
N LYS A 516 3.99 20.10 19.27
CA LYS A 516 4.56 20.92 20.37
C LYS A 516 5.36 22.13 19.86
N ARG A 517 5.93 22.06 18.65
CA ARG A 517 6.58 23.21 18.02
C ARG A 517 5.58 24.29 17.64
N ILE A 518 4.42 23.93 17.10
CA ILE A 518 3.35 24.87 16.72
C ILE A 518 2.75 25.54 17.97
N GLU A 519 2.46 24.76 19.03
CA GLU A 519 1.94 25.31 20.30
C GLU A 519 2.96 26.21 21.04
N ASN A 520 4.25 25.89 20.99
CA ASN A 520 5.29 26.71 21.62
C ASN A 520 5.58 28.02 20.86
N PHE A 521 5.39 28.04 19.53
CA PHE A 521 5.50 29.26 18.74
C PHE A 521 4.33 30.23 18.99
N GLU A 522 3.10 29.72 19.15
CA GLU A 522 1.95 30.57 19.51
C GLU A 522 2.02 31.13 20.93
N LYS A 523 2.66 30.42 21.87
CA LYS A 523 2.93 30.95 23.21
C LYS A 523 3.93 32.10 23.20
N LYS A 524 4.97 32.05 22.36
CA LYS A 524 5.92 33.18 22.20
C LYS A 524 5.25 34.43 21.65
N ARG A 525 4.31 34.28 20.72
CA ARG A 525 3.56 35.38 20.09
C ARG A 525 2.50 36.05 20.99
N LYS A 526 2.29 35.55 22.21
CA LYS A 526 1.42 36.17 23.23
C LYS A 526 2.22 36.91 24.31
N VAL A 527 3.55 36.81 24.26
CA VAL A 527 4.48 37.40 25.22
C VAL A 527 5.26 38.55 24.58
N GLU A 528 5.35 38.57 23.25
CA GLU A 528 5.65 39.74 22.40
C GLU A 528 4.35 40.39 21.95
#